data_AF-A0A962IMZ0-F1
#
_entry.id   AF-A0A962IMZ0-F1
#
_cell.length_a   1.000
_cell.length_b   1.000
_cell.length_c   1.000
_cell.angle_alpha   90.00
_cell.angle_beta   90.00
_cell.angle_gamma   90.00
#
_symmetry.space_group_name_H-M   'P 1'
#
loop_
_entity.id
_entity.type
_entity.pdbx_description
1 polymer ?
#
loop_
_entity_poly.entity_id
_entity_poly.type
_entity_poly.pdbx_seq_one_letter_code
_entity_poly.pdbx_strand_id
1 'polypeptide(L)'
;ACYVSTADSGNQISRQFCPACGSHLFASSSANALFRVVRIGTLDEPSAVPPQLNIWTGSAPNWACLDPALRAEVGQPPPPAVSGPR
;
A
#
# COMPACT_ATOMS: atom_id res chain seq x y z
N ALA A 1 9.91 -5.97 14.50
CA ALA A 1 9.20 -4.87 15.21
C ALA A 1 7.87 -4.58 14.52
N CYS A 2 6.84 -4.16 15.26
CA CYS A 2 5.51 -3.80 14.72
C CYS A 2 5.08 -2.44 15.26
N TYR A 3 4.57 -1.57 14.37
CA TYR A 3 4.01 -0.26 14.73
C TYR A 3 2.58 -0.15 14.20
N VAL A 4 1.65 0.23 15.07
CA VAL A 4 0.23 0.37 14.74
C VAL A 4 -0.15 1.85 14.78
N SER A 5 -0.86 2.32 13.75
CA SER A 5 -1.42 3.67 13.71
C SER A 5 -2.88 3.64 13.26
N THR A 6 -3.64 4.65 13.65
CA THR A 6 -5.02 4.86 13.16
C THR A 6 -4.98 5.66 11.86
N ALA A 7 -5.66 5.19 10.82
CA ALA A 7 -5.86 5.94 9.57
C ALA A 7 -7.06 6.89 9.69
N ASP A 8 -7.20 7.84 8.77
CA ASP A 8 -8.33 8.79 8.73
C ASP A 8 -9.70 8.10 8.70
N SER A 9 -9.76 6.89 8.15
CA SER A 9 -10.95 6.02 8.15
C SER A 9 -11.27 5.37 9.51
N GLY A 10 -10.44 5.58 10.54
CA GLY A 10 -10.53 4.88 11.83
C GLY A 10 -9.92 3.48 11.84
N ASN A 11 -9.52 2.96 10.67
CA ASN A 11 -8.90 1.64 10.57
C ASN A 11 -7.50 1.62 11.19
N GLN A 12 -7.16 0.50 11.84
CA GLN A 12 -5.81 0.26 12.33
C GLN A 12 -4.92 -0.23 11.20
N ILE A 13 -3.76 0.42 11.05
CA ILE A 13 -2.72 0.05 10.09
C ILE A 13 -1.52 -0.48 10.86
N SER A 14 -1.28 -1.77 10.73
CA SER A 14 -0.12 -2.45 11.30
C SER A 14 1.01 -2.46 10.28
N ARG A 15 2.19 -1.96 10.67
CA ARG A 15 3.41 -1.92 9.86
C ARG A 15 4.50 -2.76 10.52
N GLN A 16 5.13 -3.62 9.74
CA GLN A 16 6.09 -4.60 10.24
C GLN A 16 7.45 -4.38 9.58
N PHE A 17 8.49 -4.41 10.40
CA PHE A 17 9.85 -4.02 10.03
C PHE A 17 10.84 -5.13 10.28
N CYS A 18 11.86 -5.21 9.42
CA CYS A 18 13.02 -6.08 9.59
C CYS A 18 13.71 -5.76 10.92
N PRO A 19 13.91 -6.73 11.82
CA PRO A 19 14.54 -6.47 13.11
C PRO A 19 16.03 -6.13 13.00
N ALA A 20 16.70 -6.50 11.90
CA ALA A 20 18.13 -6.26 11.72
C ALA A 20 18.43 -4.85 11.19
N CYS A 21 17.65 -4.35 10.22
CA CYS A 21 17.94 -3.09 9.53
C CYS A 21 16.83 -2.03 9.62
N GLY A 22 15.68 -2.35 10.24
CA GLY A 22 14.57 -1.41 10.39
C GLY A 22 13.75 -1.16 9.12
N SER A 23 14.05 -1.81 7.99
CA SER A 23 13.28 -1.64 6.74
C SER A 23 11.83 -2.10 6.90
N HIS A 24 10.89 -1.32 6.36
CA HIS A 24 9.47 -1.69 6.32
C HIS A 24 9.27 -2.81 5.29
N LEU A 25 8.75 -3.96 5.72
CA LEU A 25 8.54 -5.11 4.85
C LEU A 25 7.06 -5.29 4.50
N PHE A 26 6.19 -5.20 5.51
CA PHE A 26 4.79 -5.53 5.36
C PHE A 26 3.87 -4.54 6.06
N ALA A 27 2.66 -4.36 5.52
CA ALA A 27 1.57 -3.71 6.23
C ALA A 27 0.25 -4.47 6.08
N SER A 28 -0.65 -4.30 7.05
CA SER A 28 -2.03 -4.78 6.99
C SER A 28 -2.99 -3.75 7.56
N SER A 29 -4.26 -3.81 7.13
CA SER A 29 -5.33 -2.94 7.60
C SER A 29 -6.40 -3.76 8.31
N SER A 30 -6.94 -3.24 9.41
CA SER A 30 -8.12 -3.84 10.05
C SER A 30 -9.34 -3.92 9.12
N ALA A 31 -9.40 -3.09 8.08
CA ALA A 31 -10.47 -3.12 7.08
C ALA A 31 -10.45 -4.40 6.23
N ASN A 32 -9.29 -5.04 6.08
CA ASN A 32 -9.15 -6.20 5.22
C ASN A 32 -8.00 -7.10 5.68
N ALA A 33 -8.30 -8.01 6.61
CA ALA A 33 -7.32 -8.95 7.17
C ALA A 33 -6.86 -10.05 6.18
N LEU A 34 -7.55 -10.22 5.05
CA LEU A 34 -7.21 -11.23 4.04
C LEU A 34 -6.07 -10.81 3.13
N PHE A 35 -5.74 -9.52 3.09
CA PHE A 35 -4.67 -8.98 2.25
C PHE A 35 -3.54 -8.39 3.08
N ARG A 36 -2.33 -8.49 2.53
CA ARG A 36 -1.13 -7.90 3.11
C ARG A 36 -0.39 -7.11 2.05
N VAL A 37 0.00 -5.90 2.40
CA VAL A 37 0.87 -5.06 1.57
C VAL A 37 2.30 -5.55 1.75
N VAL A 38 3.00 -5.74 0.63
CA VAL A 38 4.44 -6.01 0.59
C VAL A 38 5.13 -4.78 -0.02
N ARG A 39 6.29 -4.39 0.52
CA ARG A 39 7.07 -3.29 -0.06
C ARG A 39 7.87 -3.79 -1.26
N ILE A 40 7.53 -3.30 -2.46
CA ILE A 40 8.11 -3.78 -3.73
C ILE A 40 9.65 -3.72 -3.73
N GLY A 41 10.25 -2.68 -3.14
CA GLY A 41 11.71 -2.54 -3.06
C GLY A 41 12.42 -3.60 -2.20
N THR A 42 11.69 -4.51 -1.55
CA THR A 42 12.26 -5.62 -0.78
C THR A 42 12.18 -6.96 -1.52
N LEU A 43 11.71 -6.97 -2.77
CA LEU A 43 11.72 -8.15 -3.63
C LEU A 43 13.10 -8.32 -4.28
N ASP A 44 13.45 -9.55 -4.63
CA ASP A 44 14.69 -9.83 -5.36
C ASP A 44 14.68 -9.19 -6.76
N GLU A 45 13.51 -9.10 -7.39
CA GLU A 45 13.30 -8.44 -8.69
C GLU A 45 12.14 -7.42 -8.60
N PRO A 46 12.39 -6.18 -8.11
CA PRO A 46 11.35 -5.16 -7.96
C PRO A 46 10.73 -4.71 -9.28
N SER A 47 11.49 -4.71 -10.38
CA SER A 47 11.02 -4.25 -11.69
C SER A 47 10.04 -5.20 -12.35
N ALA A 48 9.91 -6.44 -11.85
CA ALA A 48 8.87 -7.38 -12.30
C ALA A 48 7.44 -6.95 -11.89
N VAL A 49 7.29 -6.01 -10.97
CA VAL A 49 5.98 -5.53 -10.48
C VAL A 49 5.87 -4.01 -10.64
N PRO A 50 5.63 -3.51 -11.88
CA PRO A 50 5.48 -2.08 -12.12
C PRO A 50 4.18 -1.53 -11.49
N PRO A 51 4.13 -0.23 -11.15
CA PRO A 51 2.92 0.39 -10.66
C PRO A 51 1.80 0.33 -11.71
N GLN A 52 0.58 0.04 -11.25
CA GLN A 52 -0.62 -0.01 -12.11
C GLN A 52 -1.62 1.11 -11.79
N LEU A 53 -1.43 1.79 -10.67
CA LEU A 53 -2.36 2.78 -10.13
C LEU A 53 -1.62 3.73 -9.19
N ASN A 54 -1.84 5.04 -9.37
CA ASN A 54 -1.45 6.05 -8.40
C ASN A 54 -2.63 6.27 -7.45
N ILE A 55 -2.43 6.08 -6.15
CA ILE A 55 -3.46 6.32 -5.11
C ILE A 55 -3.00 7.41 -4.16
N TRP A 56 -3.95 8.06 -3.48
CA TRP A 56 -3.69 9.22 -2.61
C TRP A 56 -3.09 10.43 -3.34
N THR A 57 -3.45 10.64 -4.61
CA THR A 57 -2.92 11.75 -5.40
C THR A 57 -3.38 13.12 -4.89
N GLY A 58 -4.49 13.18 -4.14
CA GLY A 58 -4.98 14.42 -3.54
C GLY A 58 -4.08 14.97 -2.42
N SER A 59 -3.21 14.14 -1.84
CA SER A 59 -2.20 14.55 -0.86
C SER A 59 -0.77 14.49 -1.42
N ALA A 60 -0.61 14.29 -2.73
CA ALA A 60 0.69 14.27 -3.36
C ALA A 60 1.36 15.66 -3.26
N PRO A 61 2.63 15.74 -2.83
CA PRO A 61 3.36 16.99 -2.86
C PRO A 61 3.61 17.43 -4.31
N ASN A 62 3.78 18.73 -4.54
CA ASN A 62 3.97 19.30 -5.89
C ASN A 62 5.18 18.74 -6.65
N TRP A 63 6.16 18.15 -5.97
CA TRP A 63 7.35 17.55 -6.58
C TRP A 63 7.18 16.05 -6.91
N ALA A 64 6.03 15.44 -6.60
CA ALA A 64 5.80 14.02 -6.85
C ALA A 64 5.76 13.72 -8.36
N CYS A 65 6.61 12.79 -8.80
CA CYS A 65 6.61 12.29 -10.18
C CYS A 65 5.61 11.15 -10.31
N LEU A 66 4.38 11.45 -10.72
CA LEU A 66 3.35 10.46 -11.03
C LEU A 66 3.28 10.24 -12.53
N ASP A 67 3.31 8.98 -12.96
CA ASP A 67 3.14 8.64 -14.38
C ASP A 67 1.73 9.04 -14.86
N PRO A 68 1.60 9.98 -15.84
CA PRO A 68 0.31 10.44 -16.34
C PRO A 68 -0.45 9.38 -17.16
N ALA A 69 0.22 8.31 -17.60
CA ALA A 69 -0.43 7.21 -18.30
C ALA A 69 -1.17 6.25 -17.35
N LEU A 70 -0.82 6.27 -16.05
CA LEU A 70 -1.50 5.47 -15.05
C LEU A 70 -2.76 6.18 -14.54
N ARG A 71 -3.79 5.38 -14.23
CA ARG A 71 -4.95 5.90 -13.52
C ARG A 71 -4.50 6.50 -12.17
N ALA A 72 -5.18 7.57 -11.77
CA ALA A 72 -4.93 8.29 -10.53
C ALA A 72 -6.20 8.37 -9.67
N GLU A 73 -6.08 8.01 -8.40
CA GLU A 73 -7.15 8.07 -7.42
C GLU A 73 -6.76 9.03 -6.29
N VAL A 74 -7.65 9.97 -5.97
CA VAL A 74 -7.38 11.01 -4.97
C VAL A 74 -7.18 10.45 -3.55
N GLY A 75 -7.68 9.24 -3.29
CA GLY A 75 -7.59 8.54 -2.01
C GLY A 75 -7.55 7.03 -2.19
N GLN A 76 -8.00 6.28 -1.19
CA GLN A 76 -8.07 4.82 -1.24
C GLN A 76 -9.15 4.37 -2.24
N PRO A 77 -8.82 3.54 -3.25
CA PRO A 77 -9.84 2.97 -4.13
C PRO A 77 -10.75 2.00 -3.37
N PRO A 78 -11.99 1.78 -3.86
CA PRO A 78 -12.84 0.75 -3.30
C PRO A 78 -12.14 -0.62 -3.34
N PRO A 79 -12.45 -1.53 -2.40
CA PRO A 79 -11.94 -2.90 -2.48
C PRO A 79 -12.25 -3.51 -3.85
N PRO A 80 -11.35 -4.33 -4.41
CA PRO A 80 -11.67 -5.07 -5.63
C PRO A 80 -12.93 -5.89 -5.40
N ALA A 81 -13.82 -5.92 -6.39
CA ALA A 81 -15.03 -6.73 -6.32
C ALA A 81 -14.62 -8.19 -6.08
N VAL A 82 -15.10 -8.78 -4.97
CA VAL A 82 -14.94 -10.21 -4.70
C VAL A 82 -15.73 -10.96 -5.78
N SER A 83 -15.02 -11.54 -6.75
CA SER A 83 -15.63 -12.38 -7.78
C SER A 83 -15.93 -13.77 -7.21
N GLY A 84 -17.09 -13.94 -6.56
CA GLY A 84 -17.70 -15.24 -6.25
C GLY A 84 -16.87 -16.21 -5.39
N PRO A 85 -17.44 -17.36 -4.98
CA PRO A 85 -16.74 -18.31 -4.13
C PRO A 85 -15.63 -19.04 -4.91
N ARG A 86 -14.51 -19.29 -4.22
CA ARG A 86 -13.40 -20.14 -4.65
C ARG A 86 -13.77 -21.61 -4.52
#